data_AF-U2KZ11-F1
#
_entry.id   AF-U2KZ11-F1
#
_cell.length_a   1.000
_cell.length_b   1.000
_cell.length_c   1.000
_cell.angle_alpha   90.00
_cell.angle_beta   90.00
_cell.angle_gamma   90.00
#
_symmetry.space_group_name_H-M   'P 1'
#
loop_
_entity.id
_entity.type
_entity.pdbx_description
1 polymer ?
#
loop_
_entity_poly.entity_id
_entity_poly.type
_entity_poly.pdbx_seq_one_letter_code
_entity_poly.pdbx_strand_id
1 'polypeptide(L)' 'MTLMELQDILGQRIQIANDASITTDVKQKENEVSQTIVALAKQMINNADVVLRAEKLCYECDLKQSNIERMIGHER' A
#
# COMPACT_ATOMS: atom_id res chain seq x y z
N MET A 1 -1.98 -5.66 -10.05
CA MET A 1 -2.18 -4.41 -9.30
C MET A 1 -0.83 -3.74 -9.09
N THR A 2 -0.49 -2.80 -9.95
CA THR A 2 0.66 -1.91 -9.83
C THR A 2 0.28 -0.67 -9.00
N LEU A 3 1.26 0.13 -8.58
CA LEU A 3 1.00 1.41 -7.89
C LEU A 3 0.21 2.39 -8.76
N MET A 4 0.44 2.37 -10.08
CA MET A 4 -0.30 3.22 -11.03
C MET A 4 -1.77 2.79 -11.14
N GLU A 5 -2.04 1.48 -11.22
CA GLU A 5 -3.41 0.94 -11.23
C GLU A 5 -4.15 1.28 -9.92
N LEU A 6 -3.46 1.23 -8.79
CA LEU A 6 -4.02 1.59 -7.50
C LEU A 6 -4.32 3.09 -7.38
N GLN A 7 -3.43 3.93 -7.90
CA GLN A 7 -3.63 5.38 -7.95
C GLN A 7 -4.85 5.74 -8.81
N ASP A 8 -5.03 5.09 -9.96
CA ASP A 8 -6.20 5.29 -10.83
C ASP A 8 -7.50 4.88 -10.14
N ILE A 9 -7.52 3.71 -9.49
CA ILE A 9 -8.71 3.24 -8.75
C ILE A 9 -9.06 4.21 -7.61
N LEU A 10 -8.07 4.69 -6.86
CA LEU A 10 -8.29 5.67 -5.79
C LEU A 10 -8.81 7.00 -6.34
N GLY A 11 -8.26 7.49 -7.45
CA GLY A 11 -8.70 8.71 -8.12
C GLY A 11 -10.15 8.63 -8.57
N GLN A 12 -10.55 7.50 -9.18
CA GLN A 12 -11.93 7.25 -9.59
C GLN A 12 -12.89 7.23 -8.39
N ARG A 13 -12.50 6.60 -7.28
CA ARG A 13 -13.33 6.55 -6.05
C ARG A 13 -13.51 7.92 -5.41
N ILE A 14 -12.47 8.76 -5.41
CA ILE A 14 -12.55 10.14 -4.93
C ILE A 14 -13.50 10.98 -5.81
N GLN A 15 -13.45 10.80 -7.14
CA GLN A 15 -14.38 11.47 -8.05
C GLN A 15 -15.82 11.06 -7.78
N ILE A 16 -16.08 9.76 -7.61
CA ILE A 16 -17.41 9.25 -7.24
C ILE A 16 -17.87 9.88 -5.92
N ALA A 17 -17.07 9.85 -4.85
CA ALA A 17 -17.44 10.41 -3.55
C ALA A 17 -17.69 11.93 -3.56
N ASN A 18 -17.08 12.65 -4.49
CA ASN A 18 -17.26 14.10 -4.70
C ASN A 18 -18.43 14.46 -5.61
N ASP A 19 -19.07 13.48 -6.24
CA ASP A 19 -20.26 13.74 -7.05
C ASP A 19 -21.40 14.24 -6.15
N ALA A 20 -22.03 15.34 -6.56
CA ALA A 20 -23.08 16.00 -5.79
C ALA A 20 -24.45 15.31 -5.94
N SER A 21 -24.59 14.37 -6.88
CA SER A 21 -25.84 13.67 -7.15
C SER A 21 -26.09 12.42 -6.29
N ILE A 22 -25.10 11.97 -5.51
CA ILE A 22 -25.22 10.77 -4.67
C ILE A 22 -25.81 11.09 -3.30
N THR A 23 -26.67 10.18 -2.82
CA THR A 23 -27.27 10.25 -1.49
C THR A 23 -26.23 10.02 -0.39
N THR A 24 -26.52 10.51 0.81
CA THR A 24 -25.63 10.44 1.96
C THR A 24 -25.20 9.00 2.31
N ASP A 25 -26.11 8.02 2.17
CA ASP A 25 -25.83 6.60 2.41
C ASP A 25 -24.83 6.01 1.41
N VAL A 26 -24.97 6.34 0.13
CA VAL A 26 -24.03 5.88 -0.91
C VAL A 26 -22.66 6.50 -0.69
N LYS A 27 -22.63 7.77 -0.30
CA LYS A 27 -21.39 8.49 0.02
C LYS A 27 -20.66 7.89 1.22
N GLN A 28 -21.38 7.47 2.27
CA GLN A 28 -20.80 6.79 3.43
C GLN A 28 -20.16 5.45 3.03
N LYS A 29 -20.86 4.65 2.23
CA LYS A 29 -20.36 3.34 1.79
C LYS A 29 -19.13 3.46 0.88
N GLU A 30 -19.13 4.42 -0.04
CA GLU A 30 -17.97 4.70 -0.90
C GLU A 30 -16.76 5.21 -0.08
N ASN A 31 -16.99 6.00 0.97
CA ASN A 31 -15.94 6.44 1.88
C ASN A 31 -15.30 5.26 2.65
N GLU A 32 -16.10 4.33 3.15
CA GLU A 32 -15.61 3.14 3.86
C GLU A 32 -14.77 2.24 2.94
N VAL A 33 -15.23 2.02 1.72
CA VAL A 33 -14.48 1.29 0.69
C VAL A 33 -13.18 2.03 0.37
N SER A 34 -13.23 3.35 0.19
CA SER A 34 -12.05 4.17 -0.09
C SER A 34 -11.02 4.12 1.04
N GLN A 35 -11.45 4.18 2.31
CA GLN A 35 -10.56 4.03 3.45
C GLN A 35 -9.88 2.66 3.48
N THR A 36 -10.62 1.60 3.17
CA THR A 36 -10.06 0.24 3.09
C THR A 36 -8.99 0.15 2.00
N ILE A 37 -9.26 0.70 0.81
CA ILE A 37 -8.29 0.72 -0.29
C ILE A 37 -7.05 1.54 0.09
N VAL A 38 -7.21 2.70 0.73
CA VAL A 38 -6.10 3.52 1.21
C VAL A 38 -5.26 2.78 2.26
N ALA A 39 -5.88 2.03 3.17
CA ALA A 39 -5.17 1.25 4.19
C ALA A 39 -4.33 0.14 3.53
N LEU A 40 -4.90 -0.58 2.56
CA LEU A 40 -4.18 -1.59 1.78
C LEU A 40 -3.03 -0.97 0.98
N ALA A 41 -3.26 0.19 0.35
CA ALA A 41 -2.23 0.92 -0.38
C ALA A 41 -1.03 1.28 0.52
N LYS A 42 -1.31 1.81 1.73
CA LYS A 42 -0.28 2.14 2.71
C LYS A 42 0.52 0.90 3.14
N GLN A 43 -0.14 -0.23 3.36
CA GLN A 43 0.53 -1.48 3.70
C GLN A 43 1.44 -1.97 2.58
N MET A 44 0.99 -1.92 1.32
CA MET A 44 1.81 -2.31 0.17
C MET A 44 3.06 -1.43 0.02
N ILE A 45 2.92 -0.11 0.20
CA ILE A 45 4.04 0.84 0.16
C ILE A 45 5.03 0.55 1.29
N ASN A 46 4.54 0.36 2.51
CA ASN A 46 5.39 0.04 3.65
C ASN A 46 6.14 -1.29 3.45
N ASN A 47 5.46 -2.31 2.92
CA ASN A 47 6.08 -3.60 2.63
C ASN A 47 7.17 -3.46 1.54
N ALA A 48 6.92 -2.66 0.50
CA ALA A 48 7.90 -2.39 -0.55
C ALA A 48 9.15 -1.65 -0.02
N ASP A 49 8.98 -0.67 0.88
CA ASP A 49 10.10 0.05 1.51
C ASP A 49 10.94 -0.89 2.39
N VAL A 50 10.32 -1.80 3.15
CA VAL A 50 11.05 -2.81 3.94
C VAL A 50 11.87 -3.73 3.02
N VAL A 51 11.29 -4.22 1.92
CA VAL A 51 11.99 -5.07 0.95
C VAL A 51 13.17 -4.31 0.31
N LEU A 52 12.96 -3.07 -0.14
CA LEU A 52 14.01 -2.26 -0.77
C LEU A 52 15.17 -1.98 0.19
N ARG A 53 14.88 -1.67 1.46
CA ARG A 53 15.93 -1.49 2.48
C ARG A 53 16.69 -2.78 2.76
N ALA A 54 15.99 -3.91 2.79
CA ALA A 54 16.63 -5.19 2.97
C ALA A 54 17.55 -5.54 1.78
N GLU A 55 17.11 -5.31 0.54
CA GLU A 55 17.95 -5.49 -0.66
C GLU A 55 19.20 -4.61 -0.61
N LYS A 56 19.05 -3.33 -0.25
CA LYS A 56 20.16 -2.40 -0.10
C LYS A 56 21.18 -2.89 0.93
N LEU A 57 20.73 -3.25 2.12
CA LEU A 57 21.60 -3.75 3.20
C LEU A 57 22.24 -5.10 2.83
N CYS A 58 21.56 -5.95 2.06
CA CYS A 58 22.13 -7.19 1.52
C CYS A 58 23.28 -6.89 0.55
N TYR A 59 23.08 -5.91 -0.33
CA TYR A 59 24.11 -5.43 -1.27
C TYR A 59 25.31 -4.80 -0.54
N GLU A 60 25.04 -4.02 0.50
CA GLU A 60 26.07 -3.41 1.36
C GLU A 60 26.75 -4.42 2.32
N CYS A 61 26.39 -5.71 2.26
CA CYS A 61 26.86 -6.81 3.13
C CYS A 61 26.55 -6.66 4.64
N ASP A 62 25.72 -5.69 5.03
CA ASP A 62 25.36 -5.39 6.42
C ASP A 62 24.12 -6.17 6.91
N LEU A 63 23.43 -6.94 6.06
CA LEU A 63 22.20 -7.63 6.45
C LEU A 63 22.40 -8.95 7.22
N LYS A 64 23.63 -9.48 7.30
CA LYS A 64 23.90 -10.82 7.85
C LYS A 64 23.44 -10.95 9.31
N GLN A 65 22.65 -11.96 9.61
CA GLN A 65 22.11 -12.29 10.95
C GLN A 65 21.18 -11.24 11.56
N SER A 66 20.61 -10.35 10.74
CA SER A 66 19.71 -9.29 11.23
C SER A 66 18.27 -9.79 11.44
N ASN A 67 17.49 -9.11 12.28
CA ASN A 67 16.05 -9.40 12.43
C ASN A 67 15.28 -9.20 11.12
N ILE A 68 15.77 -8.30 10.24
CA ILE A 68 15.16 -8.02 8.94
C ILE A 68 15.30 -9.23 8.01
N GLU A 69 16.47 -9.88 7.97
CA GLU A 69 16.71 -11.11 7.19
C GLU A 69 15.69 -12.22 7.51
N ARG A 70 15.39 -12.41 8.81
CA ARG A 70 14.35 -13.32 9.28
C ARG A 70 12.94 -12.90 8.88
N MET A 71 12.63 -11.61 8.89
CA MET A 71 11.30 -11.10 8.51
C MET A 71 11.00 -11.26 7.02
N ILE A 72 12.01 -11.16 6.15
CA ILE A 72 11.83 -11.28 4.69
C ILE A 72 12.04 -12.70 4.15
N GLY A 73 12.35 -13.68 5.03
CA GLY A 73 12.53 -15.09 4.64
C GLY A 73 13.82 -15.37 3.85
N HIS A 74 14.83 -14.51 3.97
CA HIS A 74 16.07 -14.61 3.21
C HIS A 74 17.16 -15.33 4.03
N GLU A 75 16.89 -16.53 4.53
CA GLU A 75 17.89 -17.34 5.24
C GLU A 75 18.84 -18.00 4.21
N ARG A 76 20.14 -17.69 4.27
CA ARG A 76 21.19 -18.40 3.51
C ARG A 76 21.73 -19.58 4.29
#